data_AF-A0A1V3NUU1-F1
#
_entry.id   AF-A0A1V3NUU1-F1
#
_cell.length_a   1.000
_cell.length_b   1.000
_cell.length_c   1.000
_cell.angle_alpha   90.00
_cell.angle_beta   90.00
_cell.angle_gamma   90.00
#
_symmetry.space_group_name_H-M   'P 1'
#
loop_
_entity.id
_entity.type
_entity.pdbx_description
1 polymer ?
#
loop_
_entity_poly.entity_id
_entity_poly.type
_entity_poly.pdbx_seq_one_letter_code
_entity_poly.pdbx_strand_id
1 'polypeptide(L)' 'MTPKQVAKQILVRPAPNGGHYFNGIRSLEQAVRTVFPDFGKPDRRLQRAYLDLVARELRIVRRIPETEKELELVAA' A
#
# COMPACT_ATOMS: atom_id res chain seq x y z
N MET A 1 -5.71 -7.09 -13.34
CA MET A 1 -5.87 -5.62 -13.34
C MET A 1 -4.52 -4.93 -13.46
N THR A 2 -4.45 -3.78 -14.13
CA THR A 2 -3.22 -2.99 -14.22
C THR A 2 -2.98 -2.18 -12.93
N PRO A 3 -1.71 -1.84 -12.57
CA PRO A 3 -1.40 -0.99 -11.42
C PRO A 3 -2.17 0.33 -11.41
N LYS A 4 -2.33 0.96 -12.58
CA LYS A 4 -3.09 2.21 -12.75
C LYS A 4 -4.58 2.05 -12.42
N GLN A 5 -5.19 0.93 -12.81
CA GLN A 5 -6.59 0.63 -12.48
C GLN A 5 -6.79 0.36 -10.98
N VAL A 6 -5.83 -0.31 -10.34
CA VAL A 6 -5.84 -0.52 -8.89
C VAL A 6 -5.68 0.81 -8.15
N ALA A 7 -4.69 1.63 -8.53
CA ALA A 7 -4.42 2.92 -7.91
C ALA A 7 -5.64 3.87 -7.95
N LYS A 8 -6.41 3.89 -9.06
CA LYS A 8 -7.65 4.67 -9.16
C LYS A 8 -8.74 4.29 -8.15
N GLN A 9 -8.68 3.07 -7.61
CA GLN A 9 -9.62 2.56 -6.60
C GLN A 9 -9.09 2.68 -5.17
N ILE A 10 -7.88 3.22 -5.00
CA ILE A 10 -7.26 3.44 -3.70
C ILE A 10 -7.36 4.93 -3.36
N LEU A 11 -8.14 5.24 -2.33
CA LEU A 11 -8.24 6.55 -1.73
C LEU A 11 -7.09 6.73 -0.74
N VAL A 12 -6.28 7.75 -0.98
CA VAL A 12 -5.14 8.11 -0.13
C VAL A 12 -5.54 9.27 0.78
N ARG A 13 -5.31 9.12 2.09
CA ARG A 13 -5.49 10.19 3.08
C ARG A 13 -4.25 10.30 3.96
N PRO A 14 -3.82 11.51 4.35
CA PRO A 14 -2.72 11.66 5.31
C PRO A 14 -3.10 11.08 6.67
N ALA A 15 -2.15 10.44 7.34
CA ALA A 15 -2.32 9.94 8.70
C ALA A 15 -1.84 10.97 9.73
N PRO A 16 -2.47 11.07 10.92
CA PRO A 16 -2.18 12.12 11.91
C PRO A 16 -0.76 12.02 12.52
N ASN A 17 -0.15 10.84 12.54
CA ASN A 17 1.21 10.58 13.03
C ASN A 17 2.23 10.44 11.88
N GLY A 18 1.92 10.95 10.70
CA GLY A 18 2.76 10.79 9.50
C GLY A 18 2.44 9.53 8.69
N GLY A 19 2.72 9.61 7.38
CA GLY A 19 2.38 8.56 6.41
C GLY A 19 0.97 8.71 5.82
N HIS A 20 0.43 7.62 5.28
CA HIS A 20 -0.83 7.62 4.54
C HIS A 20 -1.71 6.44 4.92
N TYR A 21 -3.02 6.67 4.94
CA TYR A 21 -4.06 5.66 4.87
C TYR A 21 -4.42 5.39 3.41
N PHE A 22 -4.67 4.13 3.11
CA PHE A 22 -5.10 3.59 1.83
C PHE A 22 -6.44 2.89 2.05
N ASN A 23 -7.53 3.48 1.57
CA ASN A 23 -8.89 2.99 1.85
C ASN A 23 -9.16 2.79 3.35
N GLY A 24 -8.59 3.65 4.21
CA GLY A 24 -8.72 3.56 5.67
C GLY A 24 -7.73 2.62 6.36
N ILE A 25 -6.85 1.93 5.63
CA ILE A 25 -5.86 0.99 6.17
C ILE A 25 -4.45 1.56 6.03
N ARG A 26 -3.54 1.27 6.97
CA ARG A 26 -2.15 1.78 6.96
C ARG A 26 -1.17 0.95 6.12
N SER A 27 -1.67 0.04 5.28
CA SER A 27 -0.86 -0.83 4.43
C SER A 27 -1.35 -0.77 3.00
N LEU A 28 -0.49 -0.28 2.11
CA LEU A 28 -0.76 -0.27 0.67
C LEU A 28 -0.96 -1.70 0.14
N GLU A 29 -0.20 -2.67 0.65
CA GLU A 29 -0.33 -4.07 0.24
C GLU A 29 -1.70 -4.63 0.59
N GLN A 30 -2.20 -4.38 1.80
CA GLN A 30 -3.53 -4.82 2.20
C GLN A 30 -4.62 -4.14 1.36
N ALA A 31 -4.51 -2.83 1.13
CA ALA A 31 -5.45 -2.10 0.28
C ALA A 31 -5.46 -2.64 -1.16
N VAL A 32 -4.28 -2.98 -1.71
CA VAL A 32 -4.16 -3.60 -3.04
C VAL A 32 -4.80 -4.99 -3.06
N ARG A 33 -4.64 -5.82 -2.01
CA ARG A 33 -5.29 -7.14 -1.91
C ARG A 33 -6.81 -7.04 -1.87
N THR A 34 -7.36 -6.02 -1.23
CA THR A 34 -8.82 -5.79 -1.22
C THR A 34 -9.36 -5.47 -2.61
N VAL A 35 -8.61 -4.70 -3.40
CA VAL A 35 -9.01 -4.29 -4.77
C VAL A 35 -8.67 -5.36 -5.82
N PHE A 36 -7.56 -6.08 -5.64
CA PHE A 36 -7.06 -7.09 -6.55
C PHE A 36 -6.72 -8.37 -5.77
N PRO A 37 -7.71 -9.27 -5.52
CA PRO A 37 -7.53 -10.47 -4.70
C PRO A 37 -6.46 -11.45 -5.22
N ASP A 38 -6.24 -11.49 -6.54
CA ASP A 38 -5.20 -12.32 -7.16
C ASP A 38 -3.77 -11.84 -6.89
N PHE A 39 -3.60 -10.67 -6.25
CA PHE A 39 -2.30 -10.10 -5.90
C PHE A 39 -1.43 -11.03 -5.04
N GLY A 40 -2.01 -11.97 -4.29
CA GLY A 40 -1.27 -12.90 -3.42
C GLY A 40 -0.65 -14.11 -4.13
N LYS A 41 -1.02 -14.38 -5.40
CA LYS A 41 -0.57 -15.55 -6.18
C LYS A 41 0.84 -15.42 -6.82
N PRO A 42 1.33 -14.24 -7.25
CA PRO A 42 2.66 -14.09 -7.86
C PRO A 42 3.83 -14.26 -6.88
N ASP A 43 5.04 -14.48 -7.41
CA ASP A 43 6.30 -14.43 -6.66
C ASP A 43 6.43 -13.08 -5.90
N ARG A 44 7.00 -13.12 -4.69
CA ARG A 44 7.29 -11.94 -3.85
C ARG A 44 7.99 -10.81 -4.61
N ARG A 45 8.90 -11.14 -5.53
CA ARG A 45 9.58 -10.12 -6.36
C ARG A 45 8.60 -9.35 -7.25
N LEU A 46 7.66 -10.06 -7.89
CA LEU A 46 6.64 -9.46 -8.73
C LEU A 46 5.62 -8.66 -7.92
N GLN A 47 5.24 -9.16 -6.73
CA GLN A 47 4.38 -8.41 -5.80
C GLN A 47 5.01 -7.07 -5.43
N ARG A 48 6.31 -7.04 -5.10
CA ARG A 48 7.01 -5.81 -4.77
C ARG A 48 7.07 -4.84 -5.96
N ALA A 49 7.47 -5.31 -7.14
CA ALA A 49 7.47 -4.49 -8.35
C ALA A 49 6.07 -3.91 -8.67
N TYR A 50 5.01 -4.68 -8.46
CA TYR A 50 3.64 -4.20 -8.64
C TYR A 50 3.26 -3.12 -7.64
N LEU A 51 3.58 -3.28 -6.35
CA LEU A 51 3.35 -2.26 -5.32
C LEU A 51 4.12 -0.97 -5.61
N ASP A 52 5.35 -1.07 -6.11
CA ASP A 52 6.16 0.08 -6.52
C ASP A 52 5.47 0.87 -7.64
N LEU A 53 4.90 0.18 -8.62
CA LEU A 53 4.13 0.81 -9.70
C LEU A 53 2.86 1.47 -9.17
N VAL A 54 2.09 0.79 -8.31
CA VAL A 54 0.89 1.39 -7.69
C VAL A 54 1.26 2.63 -6.87
N ALA A 55 2.32 2.57 -6.06
CA ALA A 55 2.78 3.71 -5.26
C ALA A 55 3.17 4.93 -6.12
N ARG A 56 3.82 4.68 -7.27
CA ARG A 56 4.14 5.73 -8.26
C ARG A 56 2.87 6.35 -8.86
N GLU A 57 1.90 5.53 -9.24
CA GLU A 57 0.61 6.01 -9.77
C GLU A 57 -0.16 6.84 -8.72
N LEU A 58 -0.07 6.46 -7.44
CA LEU A 58 -0.64 7.22 -6.32
C LEU A 58 0.15 8.50 -5.98
N ARG A 59 1.25 8.79 -6.70
CA ARG A 59 2.15 9.92 -6.45
C ARG A 59 2.70 9.98 -5.03
N ILE A 60 2.85 8.80 -4.40
CA ILE A 60 3.43 8.71 -3.07
C ILE A 60 4.94 8.73 -3.25
N VAL A 61 5.53 9.90 -3.02
CA VAL A 61 6.98 10.06 -2.99
C VAL A 61 7.49 9.21 -1.83
N ARG A 62 8.23 8.14 -2.15
CA ARG A 62 8.83 7.25 -1.16
C ARG A 62 9.77 8.05 -0.25
N ARG A 63 9.29 8.47 0.92
CA ARG A 63 10.00 8.18 2.15
C ARG A 63 9.39 6.90 2.68
N ILE A 64 9.79 5.77 2.09
CA ILE A 64 9.57 4.47 2.74
C ILE A 64 10.74 4.34 3.70
N PRO A 65 10.55 4.52 5.02
CA PRO A 65 11.56 4.05 5.95
C PRO A 65 11.72 2.54 5.73
N GLU A 66 12.93 2.13 5.39
CA GLU A 66 13.32 0.73 5.34
C GLU A 66 13.41 0.21 6.78
N THR A 67 12.31 -0.32 7.33
CA THR A 67 12.26 -1.32 8.43
C THR A 67 10.80 -1.45 8.89
N GLU A 68 10.16 -2.62 8.79
CA GLU A 68 10.25 -3.75 9.74
C GLU A 68 9.77 -3.39 11.16
N LYS A 69 8.78 -4.16 11.63
CA LYS A 69 8.36 -4.28 13.03
C LYS A 69 7.87 -3.00 13.70
N GLU A 70 6.60 -2.66 13.52
CA GLU A 70 5.83 -1.98 14.57
C GLU A 70 4.34 -2.10 14.23
N LEU A 71 3.86 -3.34 14.34
CA LEU A 71 2.56 -3.59 14.97
C LEU A 71 2.72 -3.28 16.47
N GLU A 72 3.06 -2.04 16.83
CA GLU A 72 2.83 -1.59 18.19
C GLU A 72 1.35 -1.21 18.25
N LEU A 73 0.57 -2.13 18.83
CA LEU A 73 -0.17 -1.84 20.05
C LEU A 73 -0.21 -0.34 20.38
N VAL A 74 -1.18 0.37 19.82
CA VAL A 74 -1.74 1.51 20.54
C VAL A 74 -3.18 1.13 20.87
N ALA A 75 -3.26 0.34 21.93
CA ALA A 75 -4.36 0.45 22.87
C ALA A 75 -4.19 1.79 23.61
N ALA A 76 -5.19 2.64 23.51
CA ALA A 76 -5.60 3.60 24.53
C ALA A 76 -7.07 3.93 24.29
#